data_AF-A0A974ZP82-F1
#
_entry.id   AF-A0A974ZP82-F1
#
_cell.length_a   1.000
_cell.length_b   1.000
_cell.length_c   1.000
_cell.angle_alpha   90.00
_cell.angle_beta   90.00
_cell.angle_gamma   90.00
#
_symmetry.space_group_name_H-M   'P 1'
#
loop_
_entity.id
_entity.type
_entity.pdbx_description
1 polymer ?
#
loop_
_entity_poly.entity_id
_entity_poly.type
_entity_poly.pdbx_seq_one_letter_code
_entity_poly.pdbx_strand_id
1 'polypeptide(L)'
;MKSAIPLLLCTSLLAGCAGNQYGFPVQQFGTSGPNVGELIDFQRDFAARSATARAEECRWLSQRQKETPQASWLLRLMMGRALSDNCGDTSRLLSAYEDLARQNTLDAPVAGMAAYQAEILKRLGSGSSGRRAAASERRATKGEAEPKASKDETKLLREKLEAIRSLEKKMDEDSAAPAER
;
A
#
# COMPACT_ATOMS: atom_id res chain seq x y z
N MET A 1 -39.02 -39.82 29.50
CA MET A 1 -39.00 -40.10 28.04
C MET A 1 -38.32 -38.92 27.37
N LYS A 2 -37.20 -39.15 26.68
CA LYS A 2 -36.30 -38.13 26.15
C LYS A 2 -36.68 -37.87 24.68
N SER A 3 -37.13 -36.66 24.34
CA SER A 3 -37.29 -36.23 22.94
C SER A 3 -36.01 -35.53 22.48
N ALA A 4 -35.38 -36.11 21.45
CA ALA A 4 -34.25 -35.55 20.75
C ALA A 4 -34.74 -34.54 19.69
N ILE A 5 -34.15 -33.35 19.69
CA ILE A 5 -34.39 -32.30 18.70
C ILE A 5 -33.36 -32.50 17.56
N PRO A 6 -33.77 -32.72 16.31
CA PRO A 6 -32.83 -32.79 15.19
C PRO A 6 -32.47 -31.36 14.76
N LEU A 7 -31.25 -30.94 15.08
CA LEU A 7 -30.64 -29.69 14.63
C LEU A 7 -29.87 -29.99 13.35
N LEU A 8 -30.56 -29.98 12.21
CA LEU A 8 -29.97 -30.36 10.92
C LEU A 8 -30.56 -29.53 9.78
N LEU A 9 -30.35 -28.22 9.81
CA LEU A 9 -30.62 -27.33 8.68
C LEU A 9 -29.92 -25.98 8.92
N CYS A 10 -28.76 -25.76 8.29
CA CYS A 10 -28.22 -24.45 7.87
C CYS A 10 -26.75 -24.55 7.40
N THR A 11 -26.45 -25.37 6.39
CA THR A 11 -25.12 -25.39 5.74
C THR A 11 -25.23 -25.33 4.22
N SER A 12 -25.84 -24.26 3.71
CA SER A 12 -25.93 -24.04 2.25
C SER A 12 -26.05 -22.56 1.89
N LEU A 13 -25.09 -21.74 2.33
CA LEU A 13 -24.88 -20.37 1.86
C LEU A 13 -23.37 -20.10 1.66
N LEU A 14 -22.71 -20.96 0.89
CA LEU A 14 -21.39 -20.72 0.28
C LEU A 14 -21.46 -21.13 -1.20
N ALA A 15 -22.50 -20.64 -1.91
CA ALA A 15 -22.52 -20.66 -3.37
C ALA A 15 -21.67 -19.49 -3.87
N GLY A 16 -20.63 -19.82 -4.63
CA GLY A 16 -19.50 -18.94 -4.91
C GLY A 16 -19.79 -17.68 -5.72
N CYS A 17 -19.01 -16.64 -5.44
CA CYS A 17 -18.78 -15.54 -6.37
C CYS A 17 -17.85 -16.01 -7.50
N ALA A 18 -18.34 -16.87 -8.40
CA ALA A 18 -17.67 -17.17 -9.66
C ALA A 18 -18.14 -16.14 -10.70
N GLY A 19 -17.58 -14.93 -10.61
CA GLY A 19 -17.78 -13.85 -11.58
C GLY A 19 -16.49 -13.47 -12.28
N ASN A 20 -15.70 -14.46 -12.73
CA ASN A 20 -14.50 -14.18 -13.52
C ASN A 20 -14.86 -13.99 -15.00
N GLN A 21 -15.58 -12.92 -15.31
CA GLN A 21 -15.37 -12.24 -16.60
C GLN A 21 -14.12 -11.37 -16.45
N TYR A 22 -12.93 -11.97 -16.55
CA TYR A 22 -11.72 -11.21 -16.88
C TYR A 22 -11.71 -10.93 -18.39
N GLY A 23 -12.77 -10.30 -18.87
CA GLY A 23 -12.66 -9.51 -20.09
C GLY A 23 -11.98 -8.24 -19.65
N PHE A 24 -10.68 -8.10 -19.91
CA PHE A 24 -10.06 -6.77 -19.88
C PHE A 24 -10.93 -5.91 -20.78
N PRO A 25 -11.58 -4.84 -20.30
CA PRO A 25 -12.08 -3.84 -21.22
C PRO A 25 -10.82 -3.32 -21.91
N VAL A 26 -10.60 -3.76 -23.15
CA VAL A 26 -9.69 -3.10 -24.06
C VAL A 26 -10.35 -1.75 -24.30
N GLN A 27 -10.11 -0.79 -23.40
CA GLN A 27 -10.47 0.58 -23.68
C GLN A 27 -9.70 0.93 -24.94
N GLN A 28 -10.43 1.14 -26.05
CA GLN A 28 -9.86 1.68 -27.25
C GLN A 28 -9.41 3.09 -26.92
N PHE A 29 -8.12 3.26 -26.70
CA PHE A 29 -7.54 4.57 -26.46
C PHE A 29 -7.60 5.34 -27.77
N GLY A 30 -8.43 6.38 -27.77
CA GLY A 30 -8.42 7.36 -28.85
C GLY A 30 -7.04 8.00 -28.95
N THR A 31 -6.72 8.56 -30.10
CA THR A 31 -5.48 9.31 -30.38
C THR A 31 -5.32 10.59 -29.56
N SER A 32 -6.26 10.85 -28.63
CA SER A 32 -6.20 11.96 -27.69
C SER A 32 -5.15 11.67 -26.61
N GLY A 33 -4.35 12.68 -26.27
CA GLY A 33 -3.36 12.58 -25.20
C GLY A 33 -3.96 12.20 -23.84
N PRO A 34 -3.13 11.97 -22.81
CA PRO A 34 -3.61 11.60 -21.48
C PRO A 34 -4.59 12.64 -20.92
N ASN A 35 -5.73 12.19 -20.41
CA ASN A 35 -6.72 13.04 -19.74
C ASN A 35 -6.74 12.75 -18.23
N VAL A 36 -6.90 13.79 -17.42
CA VAL A 36 -7.00 13.68 -15.95
C VAL A 36 -8.15 12.74 -15.52
N GLY A 37 -9.32 12.83 -16.17
CA GLY A 37 -10.47 11.97 -15.85
C GLY A 37 -10.13 10.49 -16.02
N GLU A 38 -9.52 10.11 -17.15
CA GLU A 38 -9.11 8.73 -17.41
C GLU A 38 -8.05 8.23 -16.41
N LEU A 39 -7.15 9.12 -15.98
CA LEU A 39 -6.13 8.80 -15.00
C LEU A 39 -6.73 8.55 -13.60
N ILE A 40 -7.72 9.36 -13.21
CA ILE A 40 -8.47 9.17 -11.95
C ILE A 40 -9.28 7.88 -12.01
N ASP A 41 -10.01 7.64 -13.10
CA ASP A 41 -10.80 6.43 -13.28
C ASP A 41 -9.89 5.19 -13.26
N PHE A 42 -8.76 5.25 -13.96
CA PHE A 42 -7.74 4.19 -13.90
C PHE A 42 -7.28 3.95 -12.46
N GLN A 43 -6.93 5.00 -11.71
CA GLN A 43 -6.43 4.83 -10.34
C GLN A 43 -7.50 4.21 -9.42
N ARG A 44 -8.76 4.66 -9.52
CA ARG A 44 -9.89 4.11 -8.78
C ARG A 44 -10.07 2.62 -9.10
N ASP A 45 -10.17 2.29 -10.38
CA ASP A 45 -10.45 0.94 -10.85
C ASP A 45 -9.26 0.01 -10.54
N PHE A 46 -8.03 0.50 -10.67
CA PHE A 46 -6.82 -0.23 -10.34
C PHE A 46 -6.74 -0.51 -8.84
N ALA A 47 -7.10 0.45 -7.98
CA ALA A 47 -7.11 0.26 -6.53
C ALA A 47 -8.13 -0.79 -6.06
N ALA A 48 -9.25 -0.95 -6.76
CA ALA A 48 -10.27 -1.94 -6.45
C ALA A 48 -9.87 -3.38 -6.85
N ARG A 49 -8.81 -3.57 -7.65
CA ARG A 49 -8.39 -4.90 -8.14
C ARG A 49 -7.58 -5.69 -7.11
N SER A 50 -7.66 -7.01 -7.22
CA SER A 50 -6.81 -7.93 -6.44
C SER A 50 -5.32 -7.71 -6.72
N ALA A 51 -4.45 -8.15 -5.82
CA ALA A 51 -3.01 -8.03 -6.01
C ALA A 51 -2.51 -8.70 -7.30
N THR A 52 -3.06 -9.89 -7.63
CA THR A 52 -2.74 -10.62 -8.86
C THR A 52 -3.18 -9.86 -10.11
N ALA A 53 -4.42 -9.36 -10.13
CA ALA A 53 -4.93 -8.59 -11.27
C ALA A 53 -4.16 -7.28 -11.48
N ARG A 54 -3.75 -6.61 -10.40
CA ARG A 54 -2.85 -5.44 -10.48
C ARG A 54 -1.48 -5.81 -11.05
N ALA A 55 -0.92 -6.96 -10.66
CA ALA A 55 0.36 -7.43 -11.19
C ALA A 55 0.31 -7.69 -12.69
N GLU A 56 -0.75 -8.32 -13.18
CA GLU A 56 -0.96 -8.60 -14.60
C GLU A 56 -1.15 -7.32 -15.41
N GLU A 57 -2.00 -6.40 -14.94
CA GLU A 57 -2.18 -5.08 -15.55
C GLU A 57 -0.86 -4.30 -15.62
N CYS A 58 -0.06 -4.31 -14.55
CA CYS A 58 1.26 -3.69 -14.54
C CYS A 58 2.21 -4.28 -15.61
N ARG A 59 2.19 -5.61 -15.80
CA ARG A 59 2.99 -6.27 -16.84
C ARG A 59 2.53 -5.84 -18.23
N TRP A 60 1.23 -5.82 -18.46
CA TRP A 60 0.65 -5.37 -19.73
C TRP A 60 0.99 -3.91 -20.03
N LEU A 61 0.82 -3.00 -19.05
CA LEU A 61 1.20 -1.59 -19.20
C LEU A 61 2.70 -1.42 -19.47
N SER A 62 3.54 -2.19 -18.78
CA SER A 62 4.99 -2.15 -18.98
C SER A 62 5.40 -2.65 -20.37
N GLN A 63 4.72 -3.67 -20.88
CA GLN A 63 4.91 -4.18 -22.24
C GLN A 63 4.53 -3.10 -23.26
N ARG A 64 3.35 -2.48 -23.11
CA ARG A 64 2.88 -1.39 -23.99
C ARG A 64 3.84 -0.21 -24.00
N GLN A 65 4.34 0.20 -22.83
CA GLN A 65 5.29 1.31 -22.74
C GLN A 65 6.62 1.03 -23.45
N LYS A 66 7.04 -0.25 -23.54
CA LYS A 66 8.24 -0.63 -24.30
C LYS A 66 7.99 -0.65 -25.80
N GLU A 67 6.83 -1.16 -26.23
CA GLU A 67 6.46 -1.27 -27.65
C GLU A 67 6.15 0.10 -28.26
N THR A 68 5.42 0.94 -27.54
CA THR A 68 5.04 2.29 -27.96
C THR A 68 5.13 3.22 -26.77
N PRO A 69 6.30 3.84 -26.55
CA PRO A 69 6.48 4.80 -25.46
C PRO A 69 5.48 5.96 -25.59
N GLN A 70 4.58 6.09 -24.62
CA GLN A 70 3.60 7.19 -24.58
C GLN A 70 3.46 7.73 -23.16
N ALA A 71 3.16 9.02 -23.06
CA ALA A 71 2.92 9.68 -21.79
C ALA A 71 1.80 9.01 -20.99
N SER A 72 0.71 8.61 -21.65
CA SER A 72 -0.44 7.94 -21.03
C SER A 72 -0.06 6.65 -20.29
N TRP A 73 0.74 5.79 -20.91
CA TRP A 73 1.21 4.55 -20.30
C TRP A 73 2.17 4.80 -19.14
N LEU A 74 3.10 5.74 -19.30
CA LEU A 74 4.01 6.13 -18.22
C LEU A 74 3.24 6.63 -16.99
N LEU A 75 2.26 7.52 -17.18
CA LEU A 75 1.48 8.07 -16.07
C LEU A 75 0.65 6.99 -15.37
N ARG A 76 0.06 6.05 -16.10
CA ARG A 76 -0.64 4.90 -15.50
C ARG A 76 0.32 3.97 -14.75
N LEU A 77 1.53 3.73 -15.26
CA LEU A 77 2.56 2.99 -14.53
C LEU A 77 2.96 3.70 -13.23
N MET A 78 3.12 5.03 -13.25
CA MET A 78 3.40 5.81 -12.05
C MET A 78 2.27 5.71 -11.01
N MET A 79 1.01 5.75 -11.45
CA MET A 79 -0.16 5.56 -10.57
C MET A 79 -0.21 4.14 -10.00
N GLY A 80 0.00 3.14 -10.86
CA GLY A 80 -0.01 1.74 -10.48
C GLY A 80 1.13 1.39 -9.51
N ARG A 81 2.30 2.01 -9.64
CA ARG A 81 3.48 1.78 -8.78
C ARG A 81 3.21 2.11 -7.31
N ALA A 82 2.39 3.12 -7.03
CA ALA A 82 2.02 3.46 -5.65
C ALA A 82 1.18 2.35 -4.96
N LEU A 83 0.58 1.47 -5.76
CA LEU A 83 -0.32 0.42 -5.29
C LEU A 83 0.27 -0.99 -5.49
N SER A 84 1.19 -1.18 -6.45
CA SER A 84 1.75 -2.47 -6.83
C SER A 84 3.23 -2.35 -7.21
N ASP A 85 4.06 -3.17 -6.55
CA ASP A 85 5.50 -3.25 -6.86
C ASP A 85 5.81 -3.82 -8.25
N ASN A 86 4.81 -4.37 -8.95
CA ASN A 86 4.97 -4.94 -10.29
C ASN A 86 4.94 -3.89 -11.41
N CYS A 87 4.54 -2.65 -11.11
CA CYS A 87 4.40 -1.55 -12.09
C CYS A 87 5.73 -0.87 -12.44
N GLY A 88 6.82 -1.63 -12.49
CA GLY A 88 8.16 -1.12 -12.80
C GLY A 88 8.92 -0.62 -11.58
N ASP A 89 10.12 -0.09 -11.84
CA ASP A 89 11.02 0.43 -10.82
C ASP A 89 10.77 1.94 -10.59
N THR A 90 10.70 2.36 -9.33
CA THR A 90 10.41 3.76 -8.96
C THR A 90 11.42 4.74 -9.57
N SER A 91 12.72 4.43 -9.55
CA SER A 91 13.75 5.35 -10.07
C SER A 91 13.66 5.51 -11.58
N ARG A 92 13.37 4.43 -12.31
CA ARG A 92 13.17 4.46 -13.77
C ARG A 92 11.93 5.26 -14.15
N LEU A 93 10.83 5.10 -13.42
CA LEU A 93 9.60 5.86 -13.66
C LEU A 93 9.80 7.35 -13.42
N LEU A 94 10.50 7.73 -12.35
CA LEU A 94 10.80 9.13 -12.06
C LEU A 94 11.71 9.76 -13.11
N SER A 95 12.75 9.04 -13.56
CA SER A 95 13.62 9.50 -14.66
C SER A 95 12.82 9.73 -15.94
N ALA A 96 11.97 8.78 -16.33
CA ALA A 96 11.14 8.92 -17.52
C ALA A 96 10.12 10.07 -17.40
N TYR A 97 9.62 10.34 -16.18
CA TYR A 97 8.76 11.48 -15.93
C TYR A 97 9.50 12.80 -16.06
N GLU A 98 10.74 12.91 -15.56
CA GLU A 98 11.56 14.11 -15.73
C GLU A 98 11.85 14.40 -17.20
N ASP A 99 12.09 13.36 -18.00
CA ASP A 99 12.21 13.49 -19.46
C ASP A 99 10.92 14.00 -20.11
N LEU A 100 9.76 13.47 -19.68
CA LEU A 100 8.46 13.91 -20.16
C LEU A 100 8.13 15.36 -19.75
N ALA A 101 8.43 15.73 -18.51
CA ALA A 101 8.19 17.06 -17.97
C ALA A 101 9.02 18.12 -18.71
N ARG A 102 10.28 17.81 -19.05
CA ARG A 102 11.15 18.69 -19.84
C ARG A 102 10.63 18.97 -21.24
N GLN A 103 9.88 18.05 -21.82
CA GLN A 103 9.28 18.23 -23.14
C GLN A 103 8.06 19.17 -23.10
N ASN A 104 7.50 19.45 -21.91
CA ASN A 104 6.33 20.32 -21.72
C ASN A 104 5.15 19.96 -22.64
N THR A 105 4.94 18.66 -22.89
CA THR A 105 3.90 18.12 -23.78
C THR A 105 2.59 17.78 -23.07
N LEU A 106 2.55 17.92 -21.75
CA LEU A 106 1.36 17.63 -20.94
C LEU A 106 0.53 18.88 -20.73
N ASP A 107 -0.79 18.73 -20.83
CA ASP A 107 -1.72 19.76 -20.42
C ASP A 107 -1.53 20.09 -18.93
N ALA A 108 -1.73 21.36 -18.54
CA ALA A 108 -1.48 21.83 -17.18
C ALA A 108 -2.15 20.98 -16.07
N PRO A 109 -3.42 20.54 -16.21
CA PRO A 109 -4.05 19.67 -15.21
C PRO A 109 -3.35 18.30 -15.09
N VAL A 110 -2.94 17.72 -16.22
CA VAL A 110 -2.25 16.43 -16.27
C VAL A 110 -0.84 16.56 -15.70
N ALA A 111 -0.14 17.64 -16.04
CA ALA A 111 1.19 17.96 -15.51
C ALA A 111 1.16 18.10 -13.99
N GLY A 112 0.15 18.79 -13.43
CA GLY A 112 -0.03 18.94 -11.98
C GLY A 112 -0.26 17.60 -11.27
N MET A 113 -1.11 16.74 -11.83
CA MET A 113 -1.35 15.39 -11.30
C MET A 113 -0.09 14.52 -11.38
N ALA A 114 0.63 14.58 -12.50
CA ALA A 114 1.86 13.82 -12.70
C ALA A 114 2.96 14.25 -11.72
N ALA A 115 3.09 15.56 -11.46
CA ALA A 115 4.01 16.11 -10.48
C ALA A 115 3.68 15.63 -9.06
N TYR A 116 2.40 15.65 -8.68
CA TYR A 116 1.94 15.13 -7.40
C TYR A 116 2.25 13.63 -7.26
N GLN A 117 2.00 12.84 -8.30
CA GLN A 117 2.30 11.41 -8.29
C GLN A 117 3.81 11.14 -8.21
N ALA A 118 4.64 11.93 -8.90
CA ALA A 118 6.10 11.83 -8.80
C ALA A 118 6.57 12.08 -7.36
N GLU A 119 5.99 13.06 -6.66
CA GLU A 119 6.29 13.34 -5.26
C GLU A 119 5.92 12.18 -4.32
N ILE A 120 4.76 11.53 -4.54
CA ILE A 120 4.38 10.30 -3.83
C ILE A 120 5.44 9.21 -4.04
N LEU A 121 5.85 9.00 -5.29
CA LEU A 121 6.83 7.98 -5.64
C LEU A 121 8.21 8.25 -5.01
N LYS A 122 8.65 9.52 -4.97
CA LYS A 122 9.90 9.92 -4.28
C LYS A 122 9.87 9.52 -2.81
N ARG A 123 8.76 9.79 -2.12
CA ARG A 123 8.57 9.43 -0.69
C ARG A 123 8.56 7.93 -0.45
N LEU A 124 7.91 7.17 -1.34
CA LEU A 124 7.90 5.70 -1.28
C LEU A 124 9.31 5.12 -1.50
N GLY A 125 10.08 5.70 -2.42
CA GLY A 125 11.48 5.33 -2.65
C GLY A 125 12.35 5.55 -1.42
N SER A 126 12.27 6.73 -0.80
CA SER A 126 13.06 7.09 0.38
C SER A 126 12.75 6.24 1.62
N GLY A 127 11.51 5.78 1.79
CA GLY A 127 11.10 4.96 2.95
C GLY A 127 11.43 3.46 2.83
N SER A 128 11.75 2.97 1.63
CA SER A 128 11.95 1.54 1.38
C SER A 128 13.34 1.01 1.76
N SER A 129 14.38 1.86 1.80
CA SER A 129 15.73 1.41 2.16
C SER A 129 15.83 1.04 3.65
N GLY A 130 15.10 1.73 4.53
CA GLY A 130 15.05 1.41 5.97
C GLY A 130 14.23 0.17 6.31
N ARG A 131 13.16 -0.12 5.56
CA ARG A 131 12.27 -1.27 5.84
C ARG A 131 12.81 -2.61 5.34
N ARG A 132 13.59 -2.64 4.26
CA ARG A 132 14.26 -3.88 3.80
C ARG A 132 15.44 -4.28 4.69
N ALA A 133 16.18 -3.33 5.26
CA ALA A 133 17.23 -3.62 6.24
C ALA A 133 16.65 -4.30 7.49
N ALA A 134 15.57 -3.76 8.05
CA ALA A 134 14.92 -4.32 9.23
C ALA A 134 14.25 -5.70 8.99
N ALA A 135 13.89 -6.03 7.75
CA ALA A 135 13.36 -7.35 7.40
C ALA A 135 14.46 -8.37 7.06
N SER A 136 15.60 -7.92 6.53
CA SER A 136 16.76 -8.77 6.23
C SER A 136 17.53 -9.17 7.49
N GLU A 137 17.62 -8.29 8.49
CA GLU A 137 18.19 -8.63 9.81
C GLU A 137 17.36 -9.67 10.58
N ARG A 138 16.05 -9.73 10.34
CA ARG A 138 15.16 -10.72 10.96
C ARG A 138 15.20 -12.10 10.31
N ARG A 139 15.79 -12.24 9.12
CA ARG A 139 15.96 -13.54 8.44
C ARG A 139 17.38 -14.10 8.51
N ALA A 140 18.38 -13.28 8.78
CA ALA A 140 19.77 -13.73 8.93
C ALA A 140 20.12 -14.25 10.33
N THR A 141 19.22 -14.10 11.33
CA THR A 141 19.46 -14.48 12.74
C THR A 141 18.63 -15.68 13.20
N LYS A 142 18.11 -16.49 12.26
CA LYS A 142 17.43 -17.75 12.58
C LYS A 142 18.34 -18.96 12.33
N GLY A 143 19.52 -18.92 12.94
CA GLY A 143 20.46 -20.03 13.02
C GLY A 143 21.33 -19.82 14.27
N GLU A 144 21.07 -20.63 15.29
CA GLU A 144 21.88 -20.81 16.51
C GLU A 144 22.23 -19.55 17.33
N ALA A 145 21.38 -19.22 18.30
CA ALA A 145 21.82 -18.90 19.67
C ALA A 145 20.61 -18.84 20.60
N GLU A 146 20.64 -19.62 21.67
CA GLU A 146 19.74 -19.48 22.82
C GLU A 146 19.75 -18.04 23.34
N PRO A 147 18.59 -17.44 23.70
CA PRO A 147 18.58 -16.12 24.29
C PRO A 147 18.88 -16.22 25.78
N LYS A 148 20.14 -16.01 26.17
CA LYS A 148 20.42 -15.51 27.52
C LYS A 148 19.94 -14.07 27.56
N ALA A 149 18.71 -13.89 28.04
CA ALA A 149 18.13 -12.59 28.35
C ALA A 149 19.12 -11.81 29.24
N SER A 150 19.69 -10.73 28.72
CA SER A 150 20.49 -9.80 29.49
C SER A 150 19.57 -9.20 30.56
N LYS A 151 19.93 -9.40 31.83
CA LYS A 151 19.18 -8.91 33.00
C LYS A 151 18.90 -7.40 32.94
N ASP A 152 19.68 -6.65 32.19
CA ASP A 152 19.59 -5.19 32.11
C ASP A 152 18.39 -4.70 31.29
N GLU A 153 18.01 -5.36 30.19
CA GLU A 153 16.86 -4.91 29.39
C GLU A 153 15.53 -5.15 30.13
N THR A 154 15.42 -6.28 30.83
CA THR A 154 14.23 -6.57 31.64
C THR A 154 14.09 -5.64 32.85
N LYS A 155 15.21 -5.17 33.42
CA LYS A 155 15.21 -4.16 34.49
C LYS A 155 14.77 -2.79 33.97
N LEU A 156 15.27 -2.38 32.81
CA LEU A 156 14.97 -1.11 32.17
C LEU A 156 13.52 -1.03 31.68
N LEU A 157 12.96 -2.16 31.21
CA LEU A 157 11.54 -2.28 30.87
C LEU A 157 10.64 -2.20 32.11
N ARG A 158 11.04 -2.81 33.23
CA ARG A 158 10.29 -2.69 34.50
C ARG A 158 10.29 -1.25 35.04
N GLU A 159 11.43 -0.59 34.98
CA GLU A 159 11.56 0.81 35.42
C GLU A 159 10.70 1.76 34.57
N LYS A 160 10.66 1.56 33.24
CA LYS A 160 9.79 2.34 32.35
C LYS A 160 8.30 2.09 32.61
N LEU A 161 7.91 0.85 32.87
CA LEU A 161 6.52 0.52 33.20
C LEU A 161 6.09 1.09 34.55
N GLU A 162 7.00 1.14 35.54
CA GLU A 162 6.73 1.74 36.85
C GLU A 162 6.63 3.27 36.78
N ALA A 163 7.45 3.92 35.95
CA ALA A 163 7.35 5.36 35.69
C ALA A 163 6.00 5.74 35.06
N ILE A 164 5.52 4.95 34.08
CA ILE A 164 4.20 5.17 33.46
C ILE A 164 3.09 4.97 34.49
N ARG A 165 3.15 3.90 35.29
CA ARG A 165 2.16 3.62 36.35
C ARG A 165 2.15 4.70 37.44
N SER A 166 3.31 5.31 37.74
CA SER A 166 3.39 6.44 38.68
C SER A 166 2.82 7.74 38.09
N LEU A 167 2.88 7.93 36.77
CA LEU A 167 2.25 9.07 36.10
C LEU A 167 0.72 8.91 36.05
N GLU A 168 0.24 7.71 35.74
CA GLU A 168 -1.20 7.39 35.75
C GLU A 168 -1.80 7.62 37.15
N LYS A 169 -1.12 7.15 38.20
CA LYS A 169 -1.60 7.35 39.59
C LYS A 169 -1.67 8.82 40.00
N LYS A 170 -0.72 9.66 39.55
CA LYS A 170 -0.77 11.11 39.84
C LYS A 170 -1.91 11.81 39.09
N MET A 171 -2.23 11.37 37.87
CA MET A 171 -3.35 11.91 37.10
C MET A 171 -4.72 11.51 37.68
N ASP A 172 -4.82 10.31 38.28
CA ASP A 172 -6.03 9.87 38.97
C ASP A 172 -6.23 10.59 40.32
N GLU A 173 -5.16 10.99 41.01
CA GLU A 173 -5.22 11.77 42.26
C GLU A 173 -5.64 13.24 42.01
N ASP A 174 -5.20 13.86 40.91
CA ASP A 174 -5.63 15.22 40.51
C ASP A 174 -7.09 15.27 40.02
N SER A 175 -7.66 14.14 39.63
CA SER A 175 -9.06 14.02 39.17
C SER A 175 -10.05 13.75 40.32
N ALA A 176 -9.55 13.58 41.55
CA ALA A 176 -10.34 13.24 42.74
C ALA A 176 -10.26 14.29 43.86
N ALA A 177 -10.03 15.56 43.53
CA ALA A 177 -10.27 16.66 44.46
C ALA A 177 -11.77 17.04 44.45
N PRO A 178 -12.48 16.96 45.60
CA PRO A 178 -13.90 17.28 45.68
C PRO A 178 -14.12 18.78 45.53
N ALA A 179 -15.13 19.13 44.74
CA ALA A 179 -15.78 20.43 44.82
C ALA A 179 -16.46 20.58 46.19
N GLU A 180 -15.80 21.27 47.12
CA GLU A 180 -16.46 21.88 48.28
C GLU A 180 -15.95 23.32 48.50
N ARG A 181 -16.76 24.26 48.00
CA ARG A 181 -17.23 25.53 48.59
C ARG A 181 -17.33 26.66 47.57
#